data_AF-A0AAV8R5K0-F1
#
_entry.id   AF-A0AAV8R5K0-F1
#
_cell.length_a   1.000
_cell.length_b   1.000
_cell.length_c   1.000
_cell.angle_alpha   90.00
_cell.angle_beta   90.00
_cell.angle_gamma   90.00
#
_symmetry.space_group_name_H-M   'P 1'
#
loop_
_entity.id
_entity.type
_entity.pdbx_description
1 polymer ?
#
loop_
_entity_poly.entity_id
_entity_poly.type
_entity_poly.pdbx_seq_one_letter_code
_entity_poly.pdbx_strand_id
1 'polypeptide(L)'
;MAPVAALQLPLADRDIHAILDAYKEEPGNPKYSFRHLLLSVTDPALRVKPVGASDIMWAEAMAKLEGMDSSDRDRLWPQLVQGFKDLSNRLKLQDEVLVSDAERLRMTQANVKLLQRHFQVDTLQWTQRLKQKEQVLLRRLLRIMRIVEALESKGYRMPLMKGEAELAEKLAAIARQLKGPAAELSRRVHNLVSISRARANTGELNGSIYIPGSAKIREQSLTDLQEVLQQETEAIARLGNVLKRDMRDLEIIMSESTDTLEDDRGRSLMS
;
A
#
# COMPACT_ATOMS: atom_id res chain seq x y z
N MET A 1 20.85 -69.53 -43.28
CA MET A 1 19.88 -69.42 -42.17
C MET A 1 19.31 -68.01 -42.22
N ALA A 2 18.23 -67.82 -42.97
CA ALA A 2 17.56 -66.51 -43.07
C ALA A 2 16.78 -66.24 -41.77
N PRO A 3 16.76 -65.00 -41.25
CA PRO A 3 16.04 -64.68 -40.04
C PRO A 3 14.53 -64.78 -40.30
N VAL A 4 13.85 -65.56 -39.47
CA VAL A 4 12.40 -65.74 -39.50
C VAL A 4 11.75 -64.38 -39.22
N ALA A 5 10.97 -63.89 -40.18
CA ALA A 5 10.20 -62.65 -40.03
C ALA A 5 9.25 -62.77 -38.84
N ALA A 6 9.24 -61.74 -37.98
CA ALA A 6 8.30 -61.65 -36.87
C ALA A 6 6.85 -61.74 -37.39
N LEU A 7 6.07 -62.64 -36.79
CA LEU A 7 4.65 -62.82 -37.09
C LEU A 7 3.92 -61.48 -36.95
N GLN A 8 3.30 -61.02 -38.03
CA GLN A 8 2.46 -59.84 -38.03
C GLN A 8 1.17 -60.18 -37.25
N LEU A 9 1.07 -59.70 -36.02
CA LEU A 9 -0.14 -59.79 -35.21
C LEU A 9 -1.32 -59.14 -35.95
N PRO A 10 -2.55 -59.69 -35.83
CA PRO A 10 -3.76 -59.04 -36.32
C PRO A 10 -3.90 -57.61 -35.79
N LEU A 11 -4.47 -56.70 -36.60
CA LEU A 11 -4.61 -55.27 -36.25
C LEU A 11 -5.31 -55.05 -34.89
N ALA A 12 -6.35 -55.83 -34.58
CA ALA A 12 -7.09 -55.73 -33.32
C ALA A 12 -6.23 -56.13 -32.11
N ASP A 13 -5.42 -57.19 -32.24
CA ASP A 13 -4.52 -57.64 -31.17
C ASP A 13 -3.39 -56.62 -30.95
N ARG A 14 -2.92 -55.98 -32.02
CA ARG A 14 -1.94 -54.88 -31.93
C ARG A 14 -2.49 -53.69 -31.15
N ASP A 15 -3.75 -53.32 -31.36
CA ASP A 15 -4.39 -52.19 -30.68
C ASP A 15 -4.67 -52.50 -29.21
N ILE A 16 -5.11 -53.73 -28.89
CA ILE A 16 -5.26 -54.20 -27.51
C ILE A 16 -3.89 -54.20 -26.78
N HIS A 17 -2.84 -54.68 -27.43
CA HIS A 17 -1.48 -54.61 -26.87
C HIS A 17 -1.00 -53.17 -26.71
N ALA A 18 -1.34 -52.26 -27.62
CA ALA A 18 -1.01 -50.84 -27.49
C ALA A 18 -1.71 -50.18 -26.30
N ILE A 19 -2.99 -50.51 -26.05
CA ILE A 19 -3.74 -50.03 -24.89
C ILE A 19 -3.13 -50.60 -23.61
N LEU A 20 -2.83 -51.91 -23.57
CA LEU A 20 -2.18 -52.52 -22.41
C LEU A 20 -0.81 -51.88 -22.13
N ASP A 21 0.01 -51.66 -23.16
CA ASP A 21 1.29 -50.97 -23.03
C ASP A 21 1.12 -49.51 -22.59
N ALA A 22 0.04 -48.82 -22.94
CA ALA A 22 -0.22 -47.45 -22.50
C ALA A 22 -0.48 -47.33 -20.99
N TYR A 23 -0.96 -48.40 -20.34
CA TYR A 23 -1.29 -48.45 -18.92
C TYR A 23 -0.21 -49.15 -18.05
N LYS A 24 0.76 -49.83 -18.66
CA LYS A 24 1.88 -50.46 -17.92
C LYS A 24 2.83 -49.40 -17.36
N GLU A 25 2.75 -49.19 -16.04
CA GLU A 25 3.61 -48.28 -15.27
C GLU A 25 4.99 -48.90 -15.00
N GLU A 26 5.73 -49.23 -16.06
CA GLU A 26 7.13 -49.68 -15.95
C GLU A 26 8.09 -48.51 -16.24
N PRO A 27 9.16 -48.33 -15.44
CA PRO A 27 10.11 -47.22 -15.62
C PRO A 27 10.75 -47.16 -17.01
N GLY A 28 10.89 -48.32 -17.67
CA GLY A 28 11.46 -48.44 -19.01
C GLY A 28 10.44 -48.38 -20.16
N ASN A 29 9.14 -48.28 -19.89
CA ASN A 29 8.12 -48.31 -20.93
C ASN A 29 8.01 -46.95 -21.64
N PRO A 30 8.39 -46.82 -22.92
CA PRO A 30 8.30 -45.55 -23.64
C PRO A 30 6.87 -45.23 -24.10
N LYS A 31 5.95 -46.20 -24.10
CA LYS A 31 4.56 -46.04 -24.56
C LYS A 31 3.58 -45.67 -23.45
N TYR A 32 4.05 -45.55 -22.21
CA TYR A 32 3.19 -45.17 -21.08
C TYR A 32 2.58 -43.79 -21.30
N SER A 33 1.25 -43.71 -21.38
CA SER A 33 0.55 -42.52 -21.84
C SER A 33 0.29 -41.47 -20.76
N PHE A 34 0.40 -41.83 -19.48
CA PHE A 34 0.13 -40.94 -18.35
C PHE A 34 1.39 -40.26 -17.80
N ARG A 35 2.32 -39.86 -18.68
CA ARG A 35 3.51 -39.08 -18.31
C ARG A 35 3.27 -37.62 -18.63
N HIS A 36 3.37 -36.78 -17.60
CA HIS A 36 3.24 -35.34 -17.78
C HIS A 36 4.33 -34.61 -16.99
N LEU A 37 4.85 -33.53 -17.57
CA LEU A 37 5.71 -32.59 -16.86
C LEU A 37 4.84 -31.46 -16.32
N LEU A 38 4.82 -31.33 -14.99
CA LEU A 38 4.11 -30.26 -14.29
C LEU A 38 5.12 -29.33 -13.63
N LEU A 39 4.86 -28.03 -13.66
CA LEU A 39 5.73 -27.04 -13.03
C LEU A 39 5.51 -27.07 -11.52
N SER A 40 6.61 -27.20 -10.77
CA SER A 40 6.63 -27.21 -9.31
C SER A 40 7.67 -26.22 -8.80
N VAL A 41 7.45 -25.65 -7.61
CA VAL A 41 8.41 -24.76 -6.97
C VAL A 41 9.63 -25.57 -6.54
N THR A 42 10.79 -25.29 -7.14
CA THR A 42 12.01 -26.06 -6.91
C THR A 42 13.18 -25.11 -6.65
N ASP A 43 14.03 -25.46 -5.68
CA ASP A 43 15.28 -24.75 -5.41
C ASP A 43 16.17 -24.76 -6.67
N PRO A 44 16.73 -23.60 -7.09
CA PRO A 44 17.70 -23.52 -8.16
C PRO A 44 18.83 -24.57 -8.12
N ALA A 45 19.29 -24.96 -6.93
CA ALA A 45 20.34 -25.96 -6.76
C ALA A 45 19.92 -27.39 -7.16
N LEU A 46 18.62 -27.69 -7.17
CA LEU A 46 18.06 -29.02 -7.45
C LEU A 46 17.50 -29.15 -8.88
N ARG A 47 17.76 -28.16 -9.74
CA ARG A 47 17.26 -28.11 -11.11
C ARG A 47 17.98 -29.11 -12.01
N VAL A 48 17.32 -30.23 -12.24
CA VAL A 48 17.79 -31.26 -13.17
C VAL A 48 16.65 -31.68 -14.07
N LYS A 49 16.98 -32.11 -15.30
CA LYS A 49 16.02 -32.76 -16.20
C LYS A 49 15.58 -34.11 -15.60
N PRO A 50 14.28 -34.35 -15.35
CA PRO A 50 13.83 -35.61 -14.80
C PRO A 50 14.18 -36.81 -15.68
N VAL A 51 14.68 -37.87 -15.06
CA VAL A 51 14.97 -39.15 -15.73
C VAL A 51 13.64 -39.76 -16.20
N GLY A 52 13.55 -40.12 -17.49
CA GLY A 52 12.34 -40.69 -18.09
C GLY A 52 11.42 -39.68 -18.80
N ALA A 53 11.74 -38.39 -18.77
CA ALA A 53 11.10 -37.39 -19.62
C ALA A 53 11.68 -37.46 -21.05
N SER A 54 10.80 -37.54 -22.06
CA SER A 54 11.22 -37.45 -23.47
C SER A 54 11.70 -36.04 -23.80
N ASP A 55 12.58 -35.92 -24.79
CA ASP A 55 13.12 -34.62 -25.23
C ASP A 55 12.02 -33.67 -25.72
N ILE A 56 10.97 -34.22 -26.33
CA ILE A 56 9.81 -33.45 -26.81
C ILE A 56 9.03 -32.88 -25.63
N MET A 57 8.67 -33.71 -24.64
CA MET A 57 7.96 -33.23 -23.44
C MET A 57 8.79 -32.19 -22.69
N TRP A 58 10.10 -32.41 -22.59
CA TRP A 58 11.01 -31.47 -21.96
C TRP A 58 11.06 -30.13 -22.68
N ALA A 59 11.21 -30.14 -24.01
CA ALA A 59 11.22 -28.93 -24.83
C ALA A 59 9.89 -28.16 -24.71
N GLU A 60 8.75 -28.85 -24.71
CA GLU A 60 7.43 -28.23 -24.52
C GLU A 60 7.28 -27.61 -23.13
N ALA A 61 7.73 -28.28 -22.07
CA ALA A 61 7.66 -27.76 -20.71
C ALA A 61 8.58 -26.54 -20.51
N MET A 62 9.78 -26.58 -21.09
CA MET A 62 10.71 -25.44 -21.08
C MET A 62 10.19 -24.27 -21.90
N ALA A 63 9.61 -24.51 -23.09
CA ALA A 63 8.99 -23.46 -23.90
C ALA A 63 7.82 -22.78 -23.15
N LYS A 64 7.02 -23.55 -22.39
CA LYS A 64 5.98 -22.99 -21.52
C LYS A 64 6.57 -22.11 -20.42
N LEU A 65 7.66 -22.54 -19.79
CA LEU A 65 8.36 -21.77 -18.75
C LEU A 65 8.97 -20.47 -19.31
N GLU A 66 9.59 -20.54 -20.49
CA GLU A 66 10.13 -19.37 -21.22
C GLU A 66 9.06 -18.37 -21.66
N GLY A 67 7.80 -18.81 -21.78
CA GLY A 67 6.65 -17.94 -22.05
C GLY A 67 6.10 -17.22 -20.81
N MET A 68 6.51 -17.59 -19.59
CA MET A 68 6.03 -17.00 -18.33
C MET A 68 6.85 -15.77 -17.91
N ASP A 69 6.40 -15.07 -16.88
CA ASP A 69 7.12 -13.92 -16.30
C ASP A 69 8.45 -14.35 -15.67
N SER A 70 9.41 -13.41 -15.56
CA SER A 70 10.75 -13.68 -15.02
C SER A 70 10.71 -14.25 -13.59
N SER A 71 9.77 -13.81 -12.75
CA SER A 71 9.57 -14.32 -11.40
C SER A 71 9.19 -15.81 -11.36
N ASP A 72 8.41 -16.26 -12.35
CA ASP A 72 7.95 -17.64 -12.44
C ASP A 72 9.05 -18.54 -13.00
N ARG A 73 9.85 -18.04 -13.95
CA ARG A 73 11.06 -18.73 -14.47
C ARG A 73 12.09 -19.00 -13.38
N ASP A 74 12.21 -18.08 -12.44
CA ASP A 74 13.17 -18.16 -11.34
C ASP A 74 12.69 -19.05 -10.20
N ARG A 75 11.41 -19.41 -10.14
CA ARG A 75 10.84 -20.20 -9.05
C ARG A 75 10.39 -21.59 -9.47
N LEU A 76 9.85 -21.73 -10.68
CA LEU A 76 9.23 -22.95 -11.17
C LEU A 76 10.24 -23.80 -11.94
N TRP A 77 10.10 -25.11 -11.81
CA TRP A 77 10.88 -26.08 -12.56
C TRP A 77 10.01 -27.28 -12.98
N PRO A 78 10.18 -27.85 -14.19
CA PRO A 78 9.41 -29.01 -14.61
C PRO A 78 9.75 -30.26 -13.80
N GLN A 79 8.72 -30.88 -13.23
CA GLN A 79 8.77 -32.13 -12.48
C GLN A 79 7.96 -33.20 -13.23
N LEU A 80 8.52 -34.40 -13.34
CA LEU A 80 7.85 -35.53 -13.97
C LEU A 80 6.82 -36.14 -13.03
N VAL A 81 5.62 -36.31 -13.54
CA VAL A 81 4.49 -36.95 -12.87
C VAL A 81 4.09 -38.16 -13.69
N GLN A 82 4.10 -39.33 -13.07
CA GLN A 82 3.76 -40.60 -13.70
C GLN A 82 2.49 -41.17 -13.06
N GLY A 83 1.43 -41.23 -13.86
CA GLY A 83 0.18 -41.84 -13.46
C GLY A 83 -0.59 -41.11 -12.36
N PHE A 84 -1.61 -41.80 -11.84
CA PHE A 84 -2.56 -41.23 -10.87
C PHE A 84 -2.01 -41.22 -9.44
N LYS A 85 -1.02 -42.06 -9.13
CA LYS A 85 -0.40 -42.12 -7.80
C LYS A 85 0.38 -40.84 -7.49
N ASP A 86 1.18 -40.37 -8.44
CA ASP A 86 1.92 -39.12 -8.29
C ASP A 86 0.97 -37.91 -8.25
N LEU A 87 -0.10 -37.91 -9.05
CA LEU A 87 -1.14 -36.89 -8.97
C LEU A 87 -1.85 -36.87 -7.60
N SER A 88 -2.18 -38.03 -7.04
CA SER A 88 -2.77 -38.13 -5.70
C SER A 88 -1.81 -37.62 -4.62
N ASN A 89 -0.51 -37.93 -4.72
CA ASN A 89 0.50 -37.40 -3.81
C ASN A 89 0.61 -35.87 -3.92
N ARG A 90 0.58 -35.31 -5.13
CA ARG A 90 0.58 -33.85 -5.33
C ARG A 90 -0.68 -33.20 -4.75
N LEU A 91 -1.84 -33.82 -4.91
CA LEU A 91 -3.08 -33.31 -4.31
C LEU A 91 -2.98 -33.25 -2.78
N LYS A 92 -2.46 -34.29 -2.14
CA LYS A 92 -2.22 -34.29 -0.69
C LYS A 92 -1.27 -33.18 -0.25
N LEU A 93 -0.16 -32.98 -0.96
CA LEU A 93 0.77 -31.89 -0.69
C LEU A 93 0.10 -30.51 -0.86
N GLN A 94 -0.77 -30.35 -1.86
CA GLN A 94 -1.53 -29.12 -2.04
C GLN A 94 -2.49 -28.88 -0.87
N ASP A 95 -3.21 -29.91 -0.41
CA ASP A 95 -4.10 -29.80 0.74
C ASP A 95 -3.34 -29.40 2.03
N GLU A 96 -2.17 -30.00 2.27
CA GLU A 96 -1.30 -29.65 3.41
C GLU A 96 -0.82 -28.18 3.34
N VAL A 97 -0.39 -27.74 2.15
CA VAL A 97 0.04 -26.35 1.93
C VAL A 97 -1.11 -25.38 2.16
N LEU A 98 -2.31 -25.67 1.63
CA LEU A 98 -3.50 -24.83 1.80
C LEU A 98 -3.86 -24.65 3.29
N VAL A 99 -3.79 -25.72 4.08
CA VAL A 99 -4.02 -25.64 5.52
C VAL A 99 -2.98 -24.75 6.20
N SER A 100 -1.70 -24.93 5.86
CA SER A 100 -0.62 -24.12 6.44
C SER A 100 -0.72 -22.64 6.07
N ASP A 101 -1.09 -22.32 4.82
CA ASP A 101 -1.25 -20.95 4.36
C ASP A 101 -2.49 -20.29 4.96
N ALA A 102 -3.59 -21.03 5.12
CA ALA A 102 -4.77 -20.55 5.83
C ALA A 102 -4.44 -20.17 7.30
N GLU A 103 -3.61 -20.96 7.97
CA GLU A 103 -3.14 -20.67 9.33
C GLU A 103 -2.23 -19.42 9.37
N ARG A 104 -1.28 -19.30 8.44
CA ARG A 104 -0.42 -18.10 8.31
C ARG A 104 -1.25 -16.83 8.07
N LEU A 105 -2.24 -16.90 7.17
CA LEU A 105 -3.14 -15.78 6.89
C LEU A 105 -3.97 -15.41 8.12
N ARG A 106 -4.48 -16.40 8.86
CA ARG A 106 -5.21 -16.17 10.11
C ARG A 106 -4.35 -15.48 11.17
N MET A 107 -3.11 -15.91 11.34
CA MET A 107 -2.15 -15.29 12.26
C MET A 107 -1.83 -13.85 11.85
N THR A 108 -1.60 -13.63 10.55
CA THR A 108 -1.34 -12.30 10.01
C THR A 108 -2.53 -11.37 10.24
N GLN A 109 -3.75 -11.85 9.99
CA GLN A 109 -4.97 -11.09 10.25
C GLN A 109 -5.13 -10.74 11.74
N ALA A 110 -4.80 -11.67 12.65
CA ALA A 110 -4.83 -11.41 14.08
C ALA A 110 -3.82 -10.33 14.49
N ASN A 111 -2.60 -10.38 13.95
CA ASN A 111 -1.56 -9.38 14.18
C ASN A 111 -1.97 -7.99 13.66
N VAL A 112 -2.56 -7.92 12.46
CA VAL A 112 -3.07 -6.66 11.90
C VAL A 112 -4.17 -6.08 12.79
N LYS A 113 -5.11 -6.88 13.29
CA LYS A 113 -6.15 -6.42 14.21
C LYS A 113 -5.57 -5.91 15.53
N LEU A 114 -4.55 -6.57 16.07
CA LEU A 114 -3.87 -6.12 17.29
C LEU A 114 -3.16 -4.79 17.07
N LEU A 115 -2.43 -4.66 15.95
CA LEU A 115 -1.75 -3.41 15.59
C LEU A 115 -2.74 -2.27 15.38
N GLN A 116 -3.85 -2.53 14.70
CA GLN A 116 -4.91 -1.54 14.50
C GLN A 116 -5.51 -1.07 15.83
N ARG A 117 -5.76 -1.98 16.77
CA ARG A 117 -6.25 -1.64 18.11
C ARG A 117 -5.23 -0.79 18.88
N HIS A 118 -3.96 -1.18 18.89
CA HIS A 118 -2.90 -0.41 19.54
C HIS A 118 -2.75 0.99 18.93
N PHE A 119 -2.84 1.11 17.61
CA PHE A 119 -2.79 2.40 16.94
C PHE A 119 -3.96 3.31 17.35
N GLN A 120 -5.20 2.78 17.31
CA GLN A 120 -6.41 3.54 17.60
C GLN A 120 -6.52 3.95 19.07
N VAL A 121 -6.22 3.03 19.98
CA VAL A 121 -6.41 3.24 21.43
C VAL A 121 -5.22 3.96 22.05
N ASP A 122 -4.00 3.58 21.70
CA ASP A 122 -2.81 4.08 22.40
C ASP A 122 -2.12 5.18 21.61
N THR A 123 -1.69 4.88 20.38
CA THR A 123 -0.82 5.81 19.62
C THR A 123 -1.54 7.12 19.29
N LEU A 124 -2.79 7.05 18.84
CA LEU A 124 -3.58 8.22 18.48
C LEU A 124 -3.89 9.08 19.70
N GLN A 125 -4.32 8.47 20.81
CA GLN A 125 -4.61 9.17 22.06
C GLN A 125 -3.35 9.80 22.66
N TRP A 126 -2.23 9.08 22.65
CA TRP A 126 -0.94 9.59 23.09
C TRP A 126 -0.48 10.80 22.27
N THR A 127 -0.61 10.71 20.94
CA THR A 127 -0.29 11.82 20.04
C THR A 127 -1.14 13.06 20.34
N GLN A 128 -2.44 12.89 20.58
CA GLN A 128 -3.33 13.99 20.97
C GLN A 128 -2.92 14.61 22.31
N ARG A 129 -2.58 13.79 23.32
CA ARG A 129 -2.09 14.28 24.63
C ARG A 129 -0.78 15.05 24.48
N LEU A 130 0.15 14.57 23.66
CA LEU A 130 1.41 15.28 23.39
C LEU A 130 1.16 16.64 22.71
N LYS A 131 0.31 16.69 21.68
CA LYS A 131 -0.06 17.96 21.03
C LYS A 131 -0.70 18.94 22.02
N GLN A 132 -1.57 18.47 22.92
CA GLN A 132 -2.15 19.32 23.95
C GLN A 132 -1.09 19.82 24.95
N LYS A 133 -0.17 18.95 25.40
CA LYS A 133 0.93 19.34 26.29
C LYS A 133 1.85 20.36 25.63
N GLU A 134 2.21 20.17 24.37
CA GLU A 134 2.99 21.11 23.58
C GLU A 134 2.34 22.50 23.56
N GLN A 135 1.03 22.57 23.27
CA GLN A 135 0.28 23.83 23.28
C GLN A 135 0.30 24.52 24.65
N VAL A 136 0.20 23.75 25.75
CA VAL A 136 0.28 24.29 27.11
C VAL A 136 1.70 24.80 27.41
N LEU A 137 2.73 24.08 27.00
CA LEU A 137 4.13 24.48 27.20
C LEU A 137 4.47 25.74 26.39
N LEU A 138 4.05 25.83 25.13
CA LEU A 138 4.21 27.03 24.30
C LEU A 138 3.56 28.25 24.95
N ARG A 139 2.34 28.11 25.50
CA ARG A 139 1.68 29.20 26.25
C ARG A 139 2.44 29.61 27.51
N ARG A 140 2.98 28.63 28.24
CA ARG A 140 3.80 28.90 29.44
C ARG A 140 5.10 29.59 29.09
N LEU A 141 5.78 29.14 28.03
CA LEU A 141 7.00 29.75 27.53
C LEU A 141 6.77 31.21 27.12
N LEU A 142 5.73 31.48 26.33
CA LEU A 142 5.35 32.85 25.95
C LEU A 142 5.09 33.73 27.18
N ARG A 143 4.44 33.20 28.22
CA ARG A 143 4.21 33.94 29.47
C ARG A 143 5.52 34.27 30.18
N ILE A 144 6.46 33.33 30.25
CA ILE A 144 7.77 33.54 30.87
C ILE A 144 8.59 34.55 30.07
N MET A 145 8.66 34.42 28.73
CA MET A 145 9.35 35.38 27.87
C MET A 145 8.83 36.80 28.08
N ARG A 146 7.49 36.99 28.15
CA ARG A 146 6.90 38.30 28.45
C ARG A 146 7.35 38.87 29.81
N ILE A 147 7.53 38.02 30.82
CA ILE A 147 8.02 38.45 32.14
C ILE A 147 9.49 38.83 32.07
N VAL A 148 10.32 38.02 31.39
CA VAL A 148 11.75 38.29 31.19
C VAL A 148 11.94 39.62 30.46
N GLU A 149 11.25 39.82 29.34
CA GLU A 149 11.27 41.09 28.59
C GLU A 149 10.88 42.28 29.47
N ALA A 150 9.84 42.15 30.30
CA ALA A 150 9.38 43.20 31.20
C ALA A 150 10.34 43.48 32.37
N LEU A 151 11.16 42.51 32.77
CA LEU A 151 12.18 42.68 33.80
C LEU A 151 13.46 43.29 33.21
N GLU A 152 13.89 42.82 32.04
CA GLU A 152 14.98 43.44 31.27
C GLU A 152 14.67 44.89 30.96
N SER A 153 13.41 45.20 30.59
CA SER A 153 13.00 46.56 30.29
C SER A 153 13.08 47.51 31.49
N LYS A 154 12.89 46.98 32.71
CA LYS A 154 13.01 47.73 33.97
C LYS A 154 14.45 47.90 34.45
N GLY A 155 15.35 47.01 34.02
CA GLY A 155 16.75 47.01 34.41
C GLY A 155 17.52 48.17 33.81
N TYR A 156 17.54 48.29 32.47
CA TYR A 156 18.28 49.34 31.73
C TYR A 156 17.90 49.35 30.22
N ARG A 157 16.61 49.21 29.81
CA ARG A 157 16.31 49.31 28.36
C ARG A 157 16.21 50.76 27.87
N MET A 158 16.92 51.00 26.78
CA MET A 158 16.78 52.11 25.83
C MET A 158 15.32 52.26 25.33
N PRO A 159 14.93 53.44 24.81
CA PRO A 159 13.59 53.68 24.27
C PRO A 159 13.16 52.60 23.26
N LEU A 160 11.82 52.39 23.17
CA LEU A 160 11.14 51.42 22.32
C LEU A 160 11.89 51.18 21.00
N MET A 161 12.35 49.94 20.79
CA MET A 161 13.05 49.58 19.56
C MET A 161 12.07 49.65 18.38
N LYS A 162 12.54 50.04 17.18
CA LYS A 162 11.69 50.13 15.98
C LYS A 162 10.88 48.85 15.73
N GLY A 163 11.47 47.67 15.97
CA GLY A 163 10.78 46.38 15.84
C GLY A 163 9.66 46.16 16.88
N GLU A 164 9.78 46.70 18.10
CA GLU A 164 8.74 46.62 19.13
C GLU A 164 7.53 47.49 18.75
N ALA A 165 7.76 48.68 18.19
CA ALA A 165 6.70 49.55 17.70
C ALA A 165 5.92 48.91 16.54
N GLU A 166 6.63 48.31 15.58
CA GLU A 166 6.01 47.55 14.48
C GLU A 166 5.21 46.33 14.98
N LEU A 167 5.72 45.61 15.98
CA LEU A 167 5.01 44.49 16.60
C LEU A 167 3.74 44.96 17.32
N ALA A 168 3.82 46.07 18.06
CA ALA A 168 2.68 46.64 18.77
C ALA A 168 1.57 47.07 17.79
N GLU A 169 1.93 47.68 16.66
CA GLU A 169 0.98 48.05 15.60
C GLU A 169 0.30 46.82 14.99
N LYS A 170 1.08 45.76 14.67
CA LYS A 170 0.56 44.49 14.16
C LYS A 170 -0.42 43.84 15.16
N LEU A 171 -0.06 43.79 16.44
CA LEU A 171 -0.93 43.25 17.49
C LEU A 171 -2.21 44.08 17.66
N ALA A 172 -2.11 45.42 17.59
CA ALA A 172 -3.27 46.31 17.64
C ALA A 172 -4.19 46.11 16.43
N ALA A 173 -3.64 45.90 15.23
CA ALA A 173 -4.41 45.58 14.04
C ALA A 173 -5.19 44.27 14.18
N ILE A 174 -4.53 43.20 14.64
CA ILE A 174 -5.17 41.91 14.89
C ILE A 174 -6.24 42.03 15.99
N ALA A 175 -5.95 42.74 17.08
CA ALA A 175 -6.91 42.95 18.17
C ALA A 175 -8.17 43.71 17.70
N ARG A 176 -8.00 44.73 16.83
CA ARG A 176 -9.12 45.46 16.23
C ARG A 176 -9.96 44.56 15.32
N GLN A 177 -9.35 43.67 14.55
CA GLN A 177 -10.08 42.70 13.72
C GLN A 177 -10.86 41.68 14.57
N LEU A 178 -10.33 41.27 15.73
CA LEU A 178 -10.95 40.24 16.56
C LEU A 178 -12.02 40.78 17.53
N LYS A 179 -11.83 41.99 18.06
CA LYS A 179 -12.66 42.57 19.14
C LYS A 179 -13.33 43.90 18.78
N GLY A 180 -12.98 44.51 17.64
CA GLY A 180 -13.55 45.79 17.24
C GLY A 180 -15.03 45.70 16.83
N PRO A 181 -15.71 46.84 16.68
CA PRO A 181 -17.09 46.89 16.19
C PRO A 181 -17.26 46.33 14.76
N ALA A 182 -16.16 46.22 14.00
CA ALA A 182 -16.08 45.55 12.69
C ALA A 182 -15.66 44.07 12.78
N ALA A 183 -15.60 43.47 13.98
CA ALA A 183 -15.18 42.08 14.17
C ALA A 183 -16.23 41.09 13.62
N GLU A 184 -16.08 40.78 12.35
CA GLU A 184 -17.01 39.95 11.60
C GLU A 184 -17.00 38.49 12.06
N LEU A 185 -15.88 38.01 12.59
CA LEU A 185 -15.70 36.62 13.00
C LEU A 185 -16.67 36.21 14.11
N SER A 186 -16.76 36.97 15.20
CA SER A 186 -17.66 36.67 16.32
C SER A 186 -19.13 36.66 15.88
N ARG A 187 -19.51 37.59 15.00
CA ARG A 187 -20.87 37.67 14.41
C ARG A 187 -21.14 36.48 13.49
N ARG A 188 -20.20 36.10 12.62
CA ARG A 188 -20.30 34.94 11.74
C ARG A 188 -20.39 33.64 12.53
N VAL A 189 -19.59 33.48 13.59
CA VAL A 189 -19.65 32.31 14.48
C VAL A 189 -21.00 32.25 15.18
N HIS A 190 -21.49 33.36 15.73
CA HIS A 190 -22.80 33.40 16.37
C HIS A 190 -23.92 33.07 15.38
N ASN A 191 -23.89 33.65 14.18
CA ASN A 191 -24.85 33.34 13.11
C ASN A 191 -24.81 31.87 12.70
N LEU A 192 -23.62 31.29 12.53
CA LEU A 192 -23.47 29.85 12.19
C LEU A 192 -24.00 28.95 13.30
N VAL A 193 -23.75 29.27 14.57
CA VAL A 193 -24.29 28.53 15.72
C VAL A 193 -25.82 28.67 15.78
N SER A 194 -26.36 29.85 15.51
CA SER A 194 -27.81 30.08 15.46
C SER A 194 -28.47 29.34 14.30
N ILE A 195 -27.84 29.31 13.12
CA ILE A 195 -28.31 28.55 11.95
C ILE A 195 -28.22 27.04 12.21
N SER A 196 -27.15 26.55 12.81
CA SER A 196 -27.00 25.11 13.11
C SER A 196 -28.02 24.65 14.14
N ARG A 197 -28.26 25.43 15.19
CA ARG A 197 -29.34 25.18 16.16
C ARG A 197 -30.72 25.25 15.53
N ALA A 198 -30.97 26.26 14.68
CA ALA A 198 -32.24 26.37 13.96
C ALA A 198 -32.47 25.17 13.05
N ARG A 199 -31.44 24.69 12.32
CA ARG A 199 -31.51 23.49 11.47
C ARG A 199 -31.68 22.20 12.26
N ALA A 200 -31.05 22.07 13.43
CA ALA A 200 -31.25 20.94 14.31
C ALA A 200 -32.69 20.90 14.84
N ASN A 201 -33.23 22.05 15.25
CA ASN A 201 -34.58 22.16 15.79
C ASN A 201 -35.68 22.06 14.71
N THR A 202 -35.45 22.54 13.49
CA THR A 202 -36.39 22.35 12.36
C THR A 202 -36.32 20.94 11.76
N GLY A 203 -35.23 20.21 11.98
CA GLY A 203 -35.11 18.79 11.64
C GLY A 203 -36.03 17.87 12.46
N GLU A 204 -36.52 18.31 13.62
CA GLU A 204 -37.49 17.54 14.42
C GLU A 204 -38.95 17.84 14.07
N LEU A 205 -39.28 19.04 13.56
CA LEU A 205 -40.65 19.38 13.14
C LEU A 205 -40.96 19.06 11.65
N ASN A 206 -39.92 18.85 10.82
CA ASN A 206 -40.04 18.27 9.49
C ASN A 206 -39.50 16.83 9.50
N GLY A 207 -40.14 15.98 10.30
CA GLY A 207 -39.91 14.55 10.24
C GLY A 207 -40.01 14.03 8.81
N SER A 208 -38.90 13.50 8.30
CA SER A 208 -38.84 12.50 7.24
C SER A 208 -39.54 12.84 5.91
N ILE A 209 -38.99 13.78 5.12
CA ILE A 209 -39.29 13.82 3.67
C ILE A 209 -38.02 13.72 2.79
N TYR A 210 -36.82 14.01 3.30
CA TYR A 210 -35.57 13.81 2.53
C TYR A 210 -34.37 13.30 3.34
N ILE A 211 -34.59 12.34 4.22
CA ILE A 211 -33.71 11.17 4.19
C ILE A 211 -34.64 10.05 3.73
N PRO A 212 -34.67 9.71 2.43
CA PRO A 212 -35.17 8.41 2.04
C PRO A 212 -34.33 7.42 2.84
N GLY A 213 -34.92 6.85 3.88
CA GLY A 213 -34.38 5.67 4.50
C GLY A 213 -34.12 4.68 3.38
N SER A 214 -32.86 4.26 3.23
CA SER A 214 -32.51 3.08 2.46
C SER A 214 -33.20 3.01 1.09
N ALA A 215 -32.85 3.90 0.16
CA ALA A 215 -32.67 3.36 -1.18
C ALA A 215 -31.73 2.17 -0.96
N LYS A 216 -32.18 0.94 -1.26
CA LYS A 216 -31.33 -0.24 -1.23
C LYS A 216 -30.16 0.05 -2.16
N ILE A 217 -29.11 0.69 -1.64
CA ILE A 217 -27.90 0.92 -2.38
C ILE A 217 -27.41 -0.49 -2.61
N ARG A 218 -27.40 -0.92 -3.87
CA ARG A 218 -26.95 -2.26 -4.21
C ARG A 218 -25.54 -2.38 -3.64
N GLU A 219 -25.31 -3.44 -2.89
CA GLU A 219 -24.03 -3.63 -2.20
C GLU A 219 -22.86 -3.66 -3.19
N GLN A 220 -23.09 -4.17 -4.40
CA GLN A 220 -22.17 -4.08 -5.53
C GLN A 220 -21.84 -2.63 -5.93
N SER A 221 -22.84 -1.74 -5.98
CA SER A 221 -22.59 -0.32 -6.28
C SER A 221 -21.85 0.41 -5.14
N LEU A 222 -21.92 -0.09 -3.91
CA LEU A 222 -21.11 0.40 -2.79
C LEU A 222 -19.66 -0.10 -2.88
N THR A 223 -19.45 -1.37 -3.25
CA THR A 223 -18.09 -1.90 -3.45
C THR A 223 -17.40 -1.20 -4.60
N ASP A 224 -18.10 -0.98 -5.72
CA ASP A 224 -17.57 -0.26 -6.88
C ASP A 224 -17.20 1.19 -6.50
N LEU A 225 -18.08 1.87 -5.75
CA LEU A 225 -17.80 3.22 -5.25
C LEU A 225 -16.60 3.23 -4.30
N GLN A 226 -16.50 2.24 -3.40
CA GLN A 226 -15.40 2.13 -2.47
C GLN A 226 -14.07 1.88 -3.18
N GLU A 227 -14.08 1.05 -4.23
CA GLU A 227 -12.91 0.81 -5.07
C GLU A 227 -12.46 2.08 -5.79
N VAL A 228 -13.39 2.79 -6.45
CA VAL A 228 -13.08 4.07 -7.11
C VAL A 228 -12.54 5.09 -6.11
N LEU A 229 -13.18 5.22 -4.94
CA LEU A 229 -12.71 6.12 -3.89
C LEU A 229 -11.31 5.73 -3.39
N GLN A 230 -11.02 4.43 -3.28
CA GLN A 230 -9.69 3.97 -2.90
C GLN A 230 -8.65 4.34 -3.97
N GLN A 231 -8.94 4.10 -5.25
CA GLN A 231 -8.07 4.46 -6.37
C GLN A 231 -7.79 5.97 -6.42
N GLU A 232 -8.83 6.79 -6.23
CA GLU A 232 -8.70 8.25 -6.17
C GLU A 232 -7.88 8.70 -4.96
N THR A 233 -8.10 8.09 -3.78
CA THR A 233 -7.34 8.42 -2.57
C THR A 233 -5.86 8.09 -2.75
N GLU A 234 -5.55 6.95 -3.38
CA GLU A 234 -4.19 6.57 -3.71
C GLU A 234 -3.56 7.48 -4.77
N ALA A 235 -4.32 7.88 -5.79
CA ALA A 235 -3.87 8.82 -6.82
C ALA A 235 -3.55 10.20 -6.22
N ILE A 236 -4.41 10.72 -5.35
CA ILE A 236 -4.19 11.96 -4.61
C ILE A 236 -2.97 11.85 -3.70
N ALA A 237 -2.77 10.71 -3.02
CA ALA A 237 -1.59 10.49 -2.20
C ALA A 237 -0.30 10.48 -3.04
N ARG A 238 -0.32 9.84 -4.22
CA ARG A 238 0.80 9.85 -5.18
C ARG A 238 1.11 11.28 -5.66
N LEU A 239 0.09 12.03 -6.09
CA LEU A 239 0.24 13.43 -6.50
C LEU A 239 0.79 14.29 -5.35
N GLY A 240 0.30 14.10 -4.12
CA GLY A 240 0.81 14.79 -2.95
C GLY A 240 2.29 14.49 -2.67
N ASN A 241 2.75 13.26 -2.92
CA ASN A 241 4.17 12.91 -2.78
C ASN A 241 5.04 13.53 -3.87
N VAL A 242 4.55 13.57 -5.12
CA VAL A 242 5.22 14.26 -6.23
C VAL A 242 5.34 15.75 -5.92
N LEU A 243 4.24 16.42 -5.55
CA LEU A 243 4.27 17.84 -5.19
C LEU A 243 5.21 18.15 -4.02
N LYS A 244 5.28 17.28 -3.00
CA LYS A 244 6.25 17.42 -1.90
C LYS A 244 7.70 17.23 -2.34
N ARG A 245 7.94 16.45 -3.40
CA ARG A 245 9.26 16.30 -4.00
C ARG A 245 9.58 17.56 -4.80
N ASP A 246 8.69 17.96 -5.70
CA ASP A 246 8.85 19.14 -6.55
C ASP A 246 9.03 20.42 -5.70
N MET A 247 8.31 20.56 -4.59
CA MET A 247 8.48 21.70 -3.69
C MET A 247 9.86 21.72 -3.02
N ARG A 248 10.42 20.55 -2.68
CA ARG A 248 11.80 20.46 -2.17
C ARG A 248 12.82 20.74 -3.27
N ASP A 249 12.59 20.23 -4.46
CA ASP A 249 13.47 20.46 -5.61
C ASP A 249 13.49 21.96 -5.98
N LEU A 250 12.33 22.63 -5.92
CA LEU A 250 12.23 24.09 -6.07
C LEU A 250 12.96 24.84 -4.95
N GLU A 251 12.84 24.42 -3.69
CA GLU A 251 13.57 25.03 -2.57
C GLU A 251 15.09 24.92 -2.78
N ILE A 252 15.57 23.77 -3.25
CA ILE A 252 17.00 23.56 -3.59
C ILE A 252 17.44 24.51 -4.70
N ILE A 253 16.71 24.55 -5.83
CA ILE A 253 17.05 25.43 -6.96
C ILE A 253 17.04 26.90 -6.55
N MET A 254 16.08 27.31 -5.71
CA MET A 254 16.01 28.68 -5.20
C MET A 254 17.20 28.99 -4.27
N SER A 255 17.61 28.06 -3.41
CA SER A 255 18.78 28.25 -2.55
C SER A 255 20.12 28.27 -3.31
N GLU A 256 20.27 27.45 -4.36
CA GLU A 256 21.47 27.44 -5.20
C GLU A 256 21.59 28.72 -6.07
N SER A 257 20.44 29.25 -6.52
CA SER A 257 20.39 30.52 -7.24
C SER A 257 20.73 31.72 -6.35
N THR A 258 20.49 31.65 -5.04
CA THR A 258 20.90 32.71 -4.09
C THR A 258 22.38 32.62 -3.76
N ASP A 259 22.92 31.42 -3.55
CA ASP A 259 24.35 31.21 -3.23
C ASP A 259 25.25 31.64 -4.41
N THR A 260 24.85 31.35 -5.65
CA THR A 260 25.60 31.79 -6.84
C THR A 260 25.61 33.30 -7.02
N LEU A 261 24.55 34.02 -6.61
CA LEU A 261 24.49 35.48 -6.65
C LEU A 261 25.24 36.17 -5.50
N GLU A 262 25.44 35.49 -4.37
CA GLU A 262 26.28 35.98 -3.27
C GLU A 262 27.77 35.74 -3.54
N ASP A 263 28.12 34.59 -4.14
CA ASP A 263 29.50 34.24 -4.48
C ASP A 263 30.06 35.14 -5.62
N ASP A 264 29.20 35.55 -6.57
CA ASP A 264 29.57 36.46 -7.66
C ASP A 264 29.71 37.92 -7.17
N ARG A 265 28.92 38.33 -6.18
CA ARG A 265 29.11 39.63 -5.48
C ARG A 265 30.37 39.63 -4.62
N GLY A 266 30.72 38.51 -3.99
CA GLY A 266 31.97 38.35 -3.24
C GLY A 266 33.20 38.50 -4.13
N ARG A 267 33.18 37.95 -5.35
CA ARG A 267 34.28 38.10 -6.33
C ARG A 267 34.36 39.47 -6.96
N SER A 268 33.22 40.11 -7.25
CA SER A 268 33.21 41.47 -7.83
C SER A 268 33.66 42.56 -6.85
N LEU A 269 33.67 42.31 -5.54
CA LEU A 269 34.18 43.25 -4.52
C LEU A 269 35.67 43.06 -4.22
N MET A 270 36.32 42.04 -4.78
CA MET A 270 37.75 41.75 -4.61
C MET A 270 38.60 42.07 -5.86
N SER A 271 38.01 42.66 -6.91
CA SER A 271 38.70 43.21 -8.08
C SER A 271 38.61 44.72 -8.11
#